data_AF-A0A5B9P5J7-F1
#
_entry.id   AF-A0A5B9P5J7-F1
#
_cell.length_a   1.000
_cell.length_b   1.000
_cell.length_c   1.000
_cell.angle_alpha   90.00
_cell.angle_beta   90.00
_cell.angle_gamma   90.00
#
_symmetry.space_group_name_H-M   'P 1'
#
loop_
_entity.id
_entity.type
_entity.pdbx_description
1 polymer ?
#
loop_
_entity_poly.entity_id
_entity_poly.type
_entity_poly.pdbx_seq_one_letter_code
_entity_poly.pdbx_strand_id
1 'polypeptide(L)'
;MKYKLLLVSLTVVLGVTAGLFAMQDQTTERSSSKFMRKKLDYMSDIIEGLAVEDFSQISQAADRLTLLSHEADWNIVTNQSYLDSSDLFRQSVQRLRDESKKENLDGATIAHFEVTLNCVRCHRSVRQSHKLEK
;
A
#
# COMPACT_ATOMS: atom_id res chain seq x y z
N MET A 1 -44.02 -29.89 14.28
CA MET A 1 -43.43 -29.75 12.92
C MET A 1 -42.91 -28.35 12.60
N LYS A 2 -43.62 -27.28 12.94
CA LYS A 2 -43.24 -25.88 12.62
C LYS A 2 -41.89 -25.43 13.22
N TYR A 3 -41.56 -25.87 14.43
CA TYR A 3 -40.27 -25.54 15.09
C TYR A 3 -39.04 -26.23 14.47
N LYS A 4 -39.18 -27.40 13.84
CA LYS A 4 -38.06 -28.07 13.14
C LYS A 4 -37.69 -27.35 11.84
N LEU A 5 -38.68 -26.82 11.11
CA LEU A 5 -38.45 -26.00 9.91
C LEU A 5 -37.79 -24.66 10.25
N LEU A 6 -38.19 -24.02 11.36
CA LEU A 6 -37.57 -22.78 11.86
C LEU A 6 -36.11 -22.97 12.32
N LEU A 7 -35.79 -24.11 12.93
CA LEU A 7 -34.41 -24.43 13.36
C LEU A 7 -33.48 -24.75 12.18
N VAL A 8 -33.99 -25.37 11.12
CA VAL A 8 -33.22 -25.61 9.88
C VAL A 8 -32.96 -24.31 9.13
N SER A 9 -33.93 -23.39 9.07
CA SER A 9 -33.68 -22.08 8.43
C SER A 9 -32.65 -21.24 9.19
N LEU A 10 -32.64 -21.28 10.53
CA LEU A 10 -31.69 -20.51 11.33
C LEU A 10 -30.24 -21.02 11.19
N THR A 11 -30.06 -22.34 11.09
CA THR A 11 -28.73 -22.96 10.92
C THR A 11 -28.16 -22.74 9.52
N VAL A 12 -29.00 -22.74 8.48
CA VAL A 12 -28.58 -22.40 7.11
C VAL A 12 -28.17 -20.93 7.00
N VAL A 13 -28.91 -20.00 7.62
CA VAL A 13 -28.55 -18.57 7.63
C VAL A 13 -27.23 -18.32 8.36
N LEU A 14 -27.00 -18.96 9.52
CA LEU A 14 -25.72 -18.86 10.25
C LEU A 14 -24.53 -19.49 9.50
N GLY A 15 -24.74 -20.59 8.78
CA GLY A 15 -23.69 -21.21 7.95
C GLY A 15 -23.29 -20.36 6.75
N VAL A 16 -24.27 -19.71 6.10
CA VAL A 16 -24.03 -18.83 4.94
C VAL A 16 -23.34 -17.53 5.37
N THR A 17 -23.72 -16.93 6.49
CA THR A 17 -23.06 -15.71 6.99
C THR A 17 -21.62 -16.00 7.40
N ALA A 18 -21.35 -17.08 8.14
CA ALA A 18 -19.98 -17.47 8.50
C ALA A 18 -19.09 -17.74 7.26
N GLY A 19 -19.63 -18.37 6.22
CA GLY A 19 -18.93 -18.58 4.95
C GLY A 19 -18.60 -17.28 4.21
N LEU A 20 -19.53 -16.30 4.20
CA LEU A 20 -19.31 -14.98 3.60
C LEU A 20 -18.25 -14.16 4.35
N PHE A 21 -18.26 -14.18 5.69
CA PHE A 21 -17.24 -13.47 6.49
C PHE A 21 -15.84 -14.05 6.29
N ALA A 22 -15.70 -15.38 6.26
CA ALA A 22 -14.42 -16.04 6.01
C ALA A 22 -13.89 -15.78 4.59
N MET A 23 -14.76 -15.74 3.58
CA MET A 23 -14.36 -15.36 2.22
C MET A 23 -13.89 -13.91 2.14
N GLN A 24 -14.61 -12.97 2.78
CA GLN A 24 -14.31 -11.54 2.76
C GLN A 24 -12.94 -11.22 3.36
N ASP A 25 -12.61 -11.85 4.50
CA ASP A 25 -11.34 -11.65 5.21
C ASP A 25 -10.14 -12.15 4.38
N GLN A 26 -10.25 -13.37 3.83
CA GLN A 26 -9.20 -13.95 2.96
C GLN A 26 -8.99 -13.17 1.65
N THR A 27 -10.05 -12.62 1.06
CA THR A 27 -9.92 -11.77 -0.14
C THR A 27 -9.20 -10.46 0.14
N THR A 28 -9.42 -9.87 1.32
CA THR A 28 -8.82 -8.57 1.70
C THR A 28 -7.32 -8.71 1.95
N GLU A 29 -6.88 -9.74 2.68
CA GLU A 29 -5.45 -9.99 2.91
C GLU A 29 -4.69 -10.27 1.60
N ARG A 30 -5.28 -11.08 0.71
CA ARG A 30 -4.68 -11.38 -0.59
C ARG A 30 -4.58 -10.13 -1.49
N SER A 31 -5.54 -9.20 -1.39
CA SER A 31 -5.48 -7.92 -2.11
C SER A 31 -4.33 -7.04 -1.59
N SER A 32 -4.23 -6.88 -0.27
CA SER A 32 -3.18 -6.11 0.39
C SER A 32 -1.77 -6.62 0.07
N SER A 33 -1.56 -7.95 0.09
CA SER A 33 -0.27 -8.55 -0.27
C SER A 33 0.15 -8.24 -1.71
N LYS A 34 -0.79 -8.33 -2.66
CA LYS A 34 -0.52 -7.98 -4.08
C LYS A 34 -0.25 -6.49 -4.26
N PHE A 35 -0.99 -5.64 -3.56
CA PHE A 35 -0.80 -4.19 -3.57
C PHE A 35 0.61 -3.82 -3.09
N MET A 36 1.02 -4.38 -1.95
CA MET A 36 2.36 -4.15 -1.39
C MET A 36 3.46 -4.73 -2.26
N ARG A 37 3.21 -5.83 -2.98
CA ARG A 37 4.17 -6.37 -3.95
C ARG A 37 4.42 -5.40 -5.11
N LYS A 38 3.37 -4.83 -5.71
CA LYS A 38 3.53 -3.80 -6.76
C LYS A 38 4.35 -2.61 -6.26
N LYS A 39 4.10 -2.17 -5.02
CA LYS A 39 4.86 -1.08 -4.41
C LYS A 39 6.36 -1.40 -4.30
N LEU A 40 6.70 -2.63 -3.96
CA LEU A 40 8.08 -3.10 -3.90
C LEU A 40 8.70 -3.18 -5.29
N ASP A 41 7.98 -3.72 -6.26
CA ASP A 41 8.45 -3.85 -7.65
C ASP A 41 8.84 -2.46 -8.22
N TYR A 42 8.01 -1.43 -8.03
CA TYR A 42 8.36 -0.07 -8.48
C TYR A 42 9.54 0.54 -7.74
N MET A 43 9.77 0.19 -6.46
CA MET A 43 10.98 0.60 -5.74
C MET A 43 12.23 -0.11 -6.27
N SER A 44 12.09 -1.37 -6.71
CA SER A 44 13.16 -2.11 -7.39
C SER A 44 13.52 -1.51 -8.74
N ASP A 45 12.51 -1.10 -9.53
CA ASP A 45 12.74 -0.40 -10.80
C ASP A 45 13.54 0.91 -10.60
N ILE A 46 13.29 1.63 -9.50
CA ILE A 46 14.03 2.86 -9.16
C ILE A 46 15.50 2.57 -8.88
N ILE A 47 15.81 1.57 -8.05
CA ILE A 47 17.22 1.28 -7.71
C ILE A 47 17.99 0.71 -8.90
N GLU A 48 17.32 -0.08 -9.76
CA GLU A 48 17.89 -0.53 -11.02
C GLU A 48 18.22 0.66 -11.92
N GLY A 49 17.25 1.57 -12.13
CA GLY A 49 17.47 2.78 -12.92
C GLY A 49 18.58 3.67 -12.37
N LEU A 50 18.67 3.84 -11.05
CA LEU A 50 19.77 4.57 -10.41
C LEU A 50 21.13 3.91 -10.66
N ALA A 51 21.20 2.58 -10.63
CA ALA A 51 22.45 1.84 -10.81
C ALA A 51 23.01 1.91 -12.24
N VAL A 52 22.15 2.16 -13.23
CA VAL A 52 22.53 2.22 -14.67
C VAL A 52 22.29 3.59 -15.31
N GLU A 53 21.99 4.62 -14.49
CA GLU A 53 21.68 5.98 -14.92
C GLU A 53 20.49 6.08 -15.91
N ASP A 54 19.50 5.18 -15.81
CA ASP A 54 18.27 5.25 -16.60
C ASP A 54 17.25 6.18 -15.94
N PHE A 55 17.37 7.48 -16.21
CA PHE A 55 16.44 8.51 -15.73
C PHE A 55 14.98 8.31 -16.19
N SER A 56 14.78 7.69 -17.34
CA SER A 56 13.45 7.38 -17.87
C SER A 56 12.80 6.29 -17.02
N GLN A 57 13.52 5.22 -16.72
CA GLN A 57 13.07 4.16 -15.83
C GLN A 57 12.74 4.70 -14.43
N ILE A 58 13.62 5.52 -13.84
CA ILE A 58 13.38 6.11 -12.52
C ILE A 58 12.11 6.97 -12.52
N SER A 59 11.96 7.87 -13.49
CA SER A 59 10.80 8.77 -13.56
C SER A 59 9.48 8.03 -13.81
N GLN A 60 9.48 7.00 -14.66
CA GLN A 60 8.31 6.14 -14.90
C GLN A 60 7.93 5.33 -13.66
N ALA A 61 8.91 4.79 -12.94
CA ALA A 61 8.65 4.07 -11.71
C ALA A 61 8.12 5.00 -10.60
N ALA A 62 8.63 6.23 -10.51
CA ALA A 62 8.09 7.26 -9.62
C ALA A 62 6.64 7.66 -9.98
N ASP A 63 6.31 7.78 -11.27
CA ASP A 63 4.94 7.98 -11.73
C ASP A 63 4.02 6.82 -11.31
N ARG A 64 4.49 5.57 -11.46
CA ARG A 64 3.74 4.39 -11.00
C ARG A 64 3.52 4.37 -9.48
N LEU A 65 4.52 4.74 -8.68
CA LEU A 65 4.35 4.88 -7.23
C LEU A 65 3.38 6.00 -6.84
N THR A 66 3.39 7.11 -7.58
CA THR A 66 2.47 8.21 -7.35
C THR A 66 1.04 7.74 -7.57
N LEU A 67 0.76 7.11 -8.71
CA LEU A 67 -0.56 6.55 -9.04
C LEU A 67 -1.02 5.54 -7.98
N LEU A 68 -0.14 4.59 -7.60
CA LEU A 68 -0.44 3.59 -6.58
C LEU A 68 -0.81 4.24 -5.23
N SER A 69 -0.20 5.38 -4.89
CA SER A 69 -0.48 6.11 -3.64
C SER A 69 -1.82 6.84 -3.58
N HIS A 70 -2.56 6.85 -4.69
CA HIS A 70 -3.90 7.42 -4.80
C HIS A 70 -4.98 6.35 -4.99
N GLU A 71 -4.61 5.07 -5.10
CA GLU A 71 -5.58 3.98 -5.17
C GLU A 71 -6.35 3.81 -3.84
N ALA A 72 -7.57 3.27 -3.91
CA ALA A 72 -8.42 3.07 -2.74
C ALA A 72 -7.74 2.21 -1.65
N ASP A 73 -7.00 1.19 -2.09
CA ASP A 73 -6.23 0.27 -1.25
C ASP A 73 -5.08 0.96 -0.48
N TRP A 74 -4.75 2.22 -0.79
CA TRP A 74 -3.77 2.98 -0.01
C TRP A 74 -4.30 3.30 1.39
N ASN A 75 -5.54 3.81 1.50
CA ASN A 75 -6.10 4.40 2.72
C ASN A 75 -6.62 3.35 3.72
N ILE A 76 -5.70 2.57 4.30
CA ILE A 76 -6.02 1.45 5.19
C ILE A 76 -6.26 1.82 6.66
N VAL A 77 -5.80 3.00 7.09
CA VAL A 77 -6.01 3.52 8.47
C VAL A 77 -6.20 5.04 8.41
N THR A 78 -6.84 5.62 9.42
CA THR A 78 -7.27 7.03 9.42
C THR A 78 -6.54 7.92 10.43
N ASN A 79 -5.52 7.40 11.12
CA ASN A 79 -4.80 8.20 12.12
C ASN A 79 -3.91 9.27 11.45
N GLN A 80 -3.68 10.37 12.17
CA GLN A 80 -2.92 11.51 11.66
C GLN A 80 -1.47 11.13 11.26
N SER A 81 -0.80 10.29 12.05
CA SER A 81 0.58 9.88 11.77
C SER A 81 0.73 9.14 10.43
N TYR A 82 -0.28 8.35 10.06
CA TYR A 82 -0.35 7.66 8.78
C TYR A 82 -0.60 8.64 7.63
N LEU A 83 -1.50 9.61 7.81
CA LEU A 83 -1.78 10.65 6.81
C LEU A 83 -0.53 11.49 6.54
N ASP A 84 0.14 11.97 7.59
CA ASP A 84 1.38 12.74 7.50
C ASP A 84 2.48 11.94 6.78
N SER A 85 2.65 10.67 7.15
CA SER A 85 3.66 9.80 6.51
C SER A 85 3.33 9.51 5.05
N SER A 86 2.05 9.41 4.69
CA SER A 86 1.59 9.24 3.31
C SER A 86 1.85 10.47 2.46
N ASP A 87 1.62 11.66 3.01
CA ASP A 87 1.92 12.92 2.33
C ASP A 87 3.42 13.12 2.12
N LEU A 88 4.23 12.83 3.15
CA LEU A 88 5.69 12.87 3.02
C LEU A 88 6.19 11.87 1.98
N PHE A 89 5.60 10.66 1.93
CA PHE A 89 5.90 9.69 0.88
C PHE A 89 5.62 10.26 -0.52
N ARG A 90 4.42 10.80 -0.75
CA ARG A 90 4.05 11.42 -2.05
C ARG A 90 4.99 12.55 -2.44
N GLN A 91 5.33 13.43 -1.51
CA GLN A 91 6.28 14.52 -1.73
C GLN A 91 7.67 14.01 -2.13
N SER A 92 8.19 12.97 -1.45
CA SER A 92 9.49 12.37 -1.79
C SER A 92 9.47 11.68 -3.16
N VAL A 93 8.36 11.03 -3.54
CA VAL A 93 8.22 10.42 -4.88
C VAL A 93 8.18 11.50 -5.96
N GLN A 94 7.48 12.60 -5.71
CA GLN A 94 7.46 13.75 -6.62
C GLN A 94 8.86 14.35 -6.80
N ARG A 95 9.61 14.54 -5.70
CA ARG A 95 11.01 15.01 -5.77
C ARG A 95 11.89 14.04 -6.57
N LEU A 96 11.78 12.73 -6.32
CA LEU A 96 12.53 11.71 -7.07
C LEU A 96 12.28 11.83 -8.58
N ARG A 97 11.01 11.97 -8.96
CA ARG A 97 10.63 12.16 -10.35
C ARG A 97 11.21 13.44 -10.94
N ASP A 98 11.13 14.54 -10.22
CA ASP A 98 11.62 15.84 -10.69
C ASP A 98 13.14 15.87 -10.85
N GLU A 99 13.88 15.26 -9.92
CA GLU A 99 15.34 15.14 -10.04
C GLU A 99 15.74 14.19 -11.18
N SER A 100 14.97 13.11 -11.39
CA SER A 100 15.19 12.22 -12.53
C SER A 100 14.97 12.94 -13.86
N LYS A 101 13.92 13.77 -13.98
CA LYS A 101 13.66 14.57 -15.18
C LYS A 101 14.71 15.65 -15.46
N LYS A 102 15.44 16.07 -14.43
CA LYS A 102 16.60 16.98 -14.56
C LYS A 102 17.90 16.24 -14.86
N GLU A 103 17.86 14.91 -14.97
CA GLU A 103 19.04 14.05 -15.09
C GLU A 103 20.04 14.25 -13.94
N ASN A 104 19.51 14.60 -12.75
CA ASN A 104 20.31 14.81 -11.55
C ASN A 104 20.39 13.51 -10.74
N LEU A 105 21.41 12.68 -11.00
CA LEU A 105 21.60 11.39 -10.33
C LEU A 105 21.73 11.50 -8.82
N ASP A 106 22.51 12.47 -8.32
CA ASP A 106 22.68 12.69 -6.88
C ASP A 106 21.36 13.12 -6.24
N GLY A 107 20.63 14.03 -6.89
CA GLY A 107 19.31 14.47 -6.46
C GLY A 107 18.30 13.33 -6.42
N ALA A 108 18.27 12.49 -7.45
CA ALA A 108 17.40 11.32 -7.53
C ALA A 108 17.78 10.28 -6.46
N THR A 109 19.07 10.07 -6.21
CA THR A 109 19.56 9.16 -5.17
C THR A 109 19.13 9.61 -3.77
N ILE A 110 19.29 10.89 -3.45
CA ILE A 110 18.83 11.46 -2.16
C ILE A 110 17.32 11.31 -2.02
N ALA A 111 16.56 11.65 -3.05
CA ALA A 111 15.10 11.52 -3.03
C ALA A 111 14.65 10.04 -2.89
N HIS A 112 15.36 9.08 -3.47
CA HIS A 112 15.10 7.65 -3.27
C HIS A 112 15.26 7.23 -1.80
N PHE A 113 16.29 7.74 -1.10
CA PHE A 113 16.43 7.51 0.33
C PHE A 113 15.30 8.13 1.14
N GLU A 114 14.83 9.33 0.77
CA GLU A 114 13.66 9.96 1.40
C GLU A 114 12.39 9.11 1.21
N VAL A 115 12.17 8.60 0.00
CA VAL A 115 11.06 7.67 -0.31
C VAL A 115 11.16 6.44 0.59
N THR A 116 12.34 5.82 0.68
CA THR A 116 12.60 4.64 1.51
C THR A 116 12.31 4.91 2.99
N LEU A 117 12.77 6.05 3.52
CA LEU A 117 12.50 6.46 4.89
C LEU A 117 10.99 6.61 5.16
N ASN A 118 10.27 7.25 4.25
CA ASN A 118 8.83 7.46 4.38
C ASN A 118 8.02 6.17 4.22
N CYS A 119 8.51 5.19 3.44
CA CYS A 119 7.94 3.83 3.41
C CYS A 119 7.94 3.20 4.81
N VAL A 120 9.09 3.25 5.49
CA VAL A 120 9.24 2.65 6.82
C VAL A 120 8.41 3.39 7.87
N ARG A 121 8.32 4.73 7.78
CA ARG A 121 7.47 5.55 8.66
C ARG A 121 5.99 5.18 8.52
N CYS A 122 5.47 5.13 7.28
CA CYS A 122 4.10 4.72 7.03
C CYS A 122 3.79 3.32 7.61
N HIS A 123 4.67 2.34 7.39
CA HIS A 123 4.50 0.99 7.95
C HIS A 123 4.57 0.96 9.48
N ARG A 124 5.34 1.85 10.10
CA ARG A 124 5.35 2.00 11.56
C ARG A 124 4.00 2.48 12.07
N SER A 125 3.41 3.50 11.43
CA SER A 125 2.09 4.03 11.80
C SER A 125 0.99 2.99 11.65
N VAL A 126 0.99 2.22 10.56
CA VAL A 126 0.04 1.11 10.34
C VAL A 126 0.15 0.05 11.44
N ARG A 127 1.37 -0.41 11.74
CA ARG A 127 1.58 -1.38 12.83
C ARG A 127 1.17 -0.85 14.20
N GLN A 128 1.29 0.46 14.43
CA GLN A 128 0.85 1.09 15.65
C GLN A 128 -0.68 1.15 15.75
N SER A 129 -1.40 1.47 14.67
CA SER A 129 -2.87 1.42 14.63
C SER A 129 -3.41 0.06 15.07
N HIS A 130 -2.88 -1.02 14.49
CA HIS A 130 -3.34 -2.38 14.80
C HIS A 130 -3.04 -2.83 16.24
N LYS A 131 -2.14 -2.16 16.95
CA LYS A 131 -1.90 -2.42 18.38
C LYS A 131 -2.88 -1.68 19.28
N LEU A 132 -3.42 -0.54 18.83
CA LEU A 132 -4.38 0.27 19.60
C LEU A 132 -5.82 -0.24 19.44
N GLU A 133 -6.09 -0.99 18.36
CA GLU A 133 -7.40 -1.62 18.08
C GLU A 133 -7.60 -2.97 18.79
N LYS A 134 -6.54 -3.53 19.40
CA LYS A 134 -6.56 -4.80 20.15
C LYS A 134 -6.66 -4.53 21.65
#